data_AF-A0A9X2FBG2-F1
#
_entry.id   AF-A0A9X2FBG2-F1
#
_cell.length_a   1.000
_cell.length_b   1.000
_cell.length_c   1.000
_cell.angle_alpha   90.00
_cell.angle_beta   90.00
_cell.angle_gamma   90.00
#
_symmetry.space_group_name_H-M   'P 1'
#
loop_
_entity.id
_entity.type
_entity.pdbx_description
1 polymer ?
#
loop_
_entity_poly.entity_id
_entity_poly.type
_entity_poly.pdbx_seq_one_letter_code
_entity_poly.pdbx_strand_id
1 'polypeptide(L)'
;MAWDHGGRYYTRSRKVNGRVMREYVGGGEMGAMAAELDALRREQREQERMLWKAEQEELAMFDEQVAKCCEYGEVIAAAAMTAAGFHFHRGEWRRRRDQKCPS
;
A
#
# COMPACT_ATOMS: atom_id res chain seq x y z
N MET A 1 2.04 -18.12 18.54
CA MET A 1 2.92 -18.50 19.68
C MET A 1 2.00 -18.74 20.85
N ALA A 2 2.22 -19.78 21.63
CA ALA A 2 1.29 -20.22 22.66
C ALA A 2 2.01 -21.02 23.74
N TRP A 3 1.43 -21.04 24.93
CA TRP A 3 1.77 -22.01 25.96
C TRP A 3 1.23 -23.39 25.59
N ASP A 4 2.01 -24.42 25.87
CA ASP A 4 1.71 -25.81 25.56
C ASP A 4 1.91 -26.69 26.81
N HIS A 5 1.39 -27.92 26.77
CA HIS A 5 1.44 -28.89 27.88
C HIS A 5 0.92 -28.29 29.20
N GLY A 6 -0.26 -27.65 29.16
CA GLY A 6 -0.89 -27.07 30.34
C GLY A 6 -0.16 -25.87 30.94
N GLY A 7 0.58 -25.10 30.13
CA GLY A 7 1.34 -23.96 30.60
C GLY A 7 2.81 -24.25 30.91
N ARG A 8 3.27 -25.49 30.70
CA ARG A 8 4.65 -25.87 31.03
C ARG A 8 5.67 -25.30 30.07
N TYR A 9 5.36 -25.18 28.78
CA TYR A 9 6.31 -24.72 27.77
C TYR A 9 5.73 -23.61 26.90
N TYR A 10 6.46 -22.53 26.73
CA TYR A 10 6.16 -21.53 25.72
C TYR A 10 6.71 -21.97 24.36
N THR A 11 5.87 -21.89 23.34
CA THR A 11 6.18 -22.39 22.00
C THR A 11 6.00 -21.33 20.92
N ARG A 12 6.87 -21.38 19.92
CA ARG A 12 6.82 -20.57 18.70
C ARG A 12 6.65 -21.46 17.49
N SER A 13 5.93 -20.97 16.49
CA SER A 13 5.83 -21.65 15.19
C SER A 13 6.66 -20.87 14.19
N ARG A 14 7.59 -21.55 13.52
CA ARG A 14 8.44 -20.97 12.48
C ARG A 14 8.28 -21.75 11.18
N LYS A 15 8.18 -21.05 10.06
CA LYS A 15 8.17 -21.69 8.74
C LYS A 15 9.62 -21.86 8.28
N VAL A 16 10.06 -23.09 8.10
CA VAL A 16 11.40 -23.45 7.64
C VAL A 16 11.25 -24.34 6.41
N ASN A 17 11.80 -23.90 5.27
CA ASN A 17 11.72 -24.63 4.00
C ASN A 17 10.30 -25.07 3.63
N GLY A 18 9.34 -24.15 3.75
CA GLY A 18 7.93 -24.41 3.43
C GLY A 18 7.14 -25.18 4.48
N ARG A 19 7.79 -25.79 5.49
CA ARG A 19 7.13 -26.54 6.57
C ARG A 19 7.03 -25.70 7.84
N VAL A 20 5.89 -25.78 8.53
CA VAL A 20 5.72 -25.13 9.84
C VAL A 20 6.30 -26.05 10.92
N MET A 21 7.38 -25.61 11.56
CA MET A 21 7.98 -26.28 12.71
C MET A 21 7.63 -25.58 14.01
N ARG A 22 7.37 -26.38 15.04
CA ARG A 22 7.12 -25.92 16.40
C ARG A 22 8.42 -25.95 17.20
N GLU A 23 8.78 -24.81 17.76
CA GLU A 23 9.96 -24.58 18.58
C GLU A 23 9.52 -24.42 20.04
N TYR A 24 10.10 -25.21 20.93
CA TYR A 24 9.89 -25.12 22.37
C TYR A 24 10.94 -24.18 22.95
N VAL A 25 10.53 -22.98 23.33
CA VAL A 25 11.44 -21.89 23.74
C VAL A 25 11.90 -22.07 25.19
N GLY A 26 11.03 -22.62 26.04
CA GLY A 26 11.34 -22.88 27.43
C GLY A 26 10.09 -22.92 28.30
N GLY A 27 10.24 -23.38 29.54
CA GLY A 27 9.17 -23.40 30.55
C GLY A 27 9.42 -22.44 31.70
N GLY A 28 8.46 -22.34 32.61
CA GLY A 28 8.57 -21.51 33.80
C GLY A 28 8.92 -20.05 33.47
N GLU A 29 9.84 -19.46 34.25
CA GLU A 29 10.26 -18.06 34.12
C GLU A 29 10.89 -17.75 32.74
N MET A 30 11.70 -18.66 32.20
CA MET A 30 12.28 -18.50 30.85
C MET A 30 11.20 -18.45 29.76
N GLY A 31 10.17 -19.29 29.87
CA GLY A 31 9.02 -19.26 28.97
C GLY A 31 8.22 -17.97 29.10
N ALA A 32 8.07 -17.46 30.32
CA ALA A 32 7.34 -16.23 30.61
C ALA A 32 8.05 -15.00 30.05
N MET A 33 9.36 -14.87 30.27
CA MET A 33 10.17 -13.81 29.67
C MET A 33 10.11 -13.87 28.14
N ALA A 34 10.17 -15.07 27.55
CA ALA A 34 10.05 -15.22 26.09
C ALA A 34 8.67 -14.81 25.55
N ALA A 35 7.60 -15.06 26.30
CA ALA A 35 6.25 -14.64 25.95
C ALA A 35 6.09 -13.11 26.03
N GLU A 36 6.64 -12.49 27.07
CA GLU A 36 6.62 -11.04 27.26
C GLU A 36 7.40 -10.31 26.15
N LEU A 37 8.62 -10.76 25.84
CA LEU A 37 9.41 -10.22 24.73
C LEU A 37 8.67 -10.32 23.39
N ASP A 38 7.93 -11.40 23.16
CA ASP A 38 7.15 -11.53 21.93
C ASP A 38 5.90 -10.65 21.92
N ALA A 39 5.28 -10.40 23.07
CA ALA A 39 4.18 -9.46 23.19
C ALA A 39 4.66 -8.04 22.82
N LEU A 40 5.79 -7.59 23.40
CA LEU A 40 6.41 -6.31 23.06
C LEU A 40 6.74 -6.19 21.57
N ARG A 41 7.32 -7.25 20.97
CA ARG A 41 7.59 -7.28 19.52
C ARG A 41 6.33 -7.29 18.65
N ARG A 42 5.20 -7.78 19.14
CA ARG A 42 3.93 -7.71 18.40
C ARG A 42 3.38 -6.29 18.44
N GLU A 43 3.40 -5.67 19.61
CA GLU A 43 2.97 -4.29 19.80
C GLU A 43 3.81 -3.33 18.94
N GLN A 44 5.14 -3.45 18.97
CA GLN A 44 6.01 -2.63 18.12
C GLN A 44 5.67 -2.78 16.63
N ARG A 45 5.51 -4.02 16.15
CA ARG A 45 5.13 -4.26 14.75
C ARG A 45 3.73 -3.74 14.43
N GLU A 46 2.81 -3.71 15.40
CA GLU A 46 1.48 -3.15 15.20
C GLU A 46 1.53 -1.62 15.10
N GLN A 47 2.30 -0.97 15.97
CA GLN A 47 2.55 0.47 15.89
C GLN A 47 3.21 0.84 14.55
N GLU A 48 4.24 0.12 14.12
CA GLU A 48 4.88 0.32 12.81
C GLU A 48 3.88 0.15 11.64
N ARG A 49 3.04 -0.89 11.69
CA ARG A 49 1.98 -1.09 10.66
C ARG A 49 0.97 0.04 10.65
N MET A 50 0.57 0.54 11.82
CA MET A 50 -0.39 1.65 11.93
C MET A 50 0.19 2.95 11.39
N LEU A 51 1.46 3.26 11.71
CA LEU A 51 2.16 4.42 11.16
C LEU A 51 2.29 4.33 9.65
N TRP A 52 2.73 3.18 9.13
CA TRP A 52 2.85 2.95 7.70
C TRP A 52 1.50 3.07 6.97
N LYS A 53 0.42 2.53 7.56
CA LYS A 53 -0.92 2.64 6.99
C LYS A 53 -1.41 4.08 6.96
N ALA A 54 -1.18 4.85 8.03
CA ALA A 54 -1.55 6.26 8.08
C ALA A 54 -0.81 7.09 7.01
N GLU A 55 0.49 6.85 6.84
CA GLU A 55 1.29 7.51 5.79
C GLU A 55 0.78 7.14 4.38
N GLN A 56 0.45 5.87 4.13
CA GLN A 56 -0.15 5.46 2.85
C GLN A 56 -1.53 6.09 2.60
N GLU A 57 -2.36 6.22 3.64
CA GLU A 57 -3.68 6.85 3.52
C GLU A 57 -3.55 8.35 3.18
N GLU A 58 -2.60 9.05 3.79
CA GLU A 58 -2.29 10.45 3.46
C GLU A 58 -1.85 10.59 2.00
N LEU A 59 -0.92 9.76 1.53
CA LEU A 59 -0.47 9.77 0.14
C LEU A 59 -1.61 9.44 -0.84
N ALA A 60 -2.45 8.46 -0.52
CA ALA A 60 -3.58 8.09 -1.36
C ALA A 60 -4.60 9.23 -1.50
N MET A 61 -4.82 10.02 -0.45
CA MET A 61 -5.67 11.21 -0.51
C MET A 61 -5.10 12.29 -1.44
N PHE A 62 -3.78 12.47 -1.46
CA PHE A 62 -3.12 13.40 -2.39
C PHE A 62 -3.19 12.90 -3.82
N ASP A 63 -2.94 11.61 -4.05
CA ASP A 63 -3.05 10.99 -5.38
C ASP A 63 -4.45 11.15 -5.97
N GLU A 64 -5.51 10.97 -5.17
CA GLU A 64 -6.89 11.17 -5.62
C GLU A 64 -7.16 12.62 -6.03
N GLN A 65 -6.63 13.60 -5.28
CA GLN A 65 -6.78 15.02 -5.61
C GLN A 65 -6.04 15.38 -6.89
N VAL A 66 -4.81 14.88 -7.05
CA VAL A 66 -4.01 15.10 -8.26
C VAL A 66 -4.70 14.47 -9.48
N ALA A 67 -5.23 13.25 -9.35
CA ALA A 67 -5.96 12.58 -10.42
C ALA A 67 -7.16 13.41 -10.90
N LYS A 68 -7.97 13.93 -9.97
CA LYS A 68 -9.10 14.83 -10.31
C LYS A 68 -8.63 16.09 -11.05
N CYS A 69 -7.55 16.72 -10.58
CA CYS A 69 -6.98 17.88 -11.26
C CYS A 69 -6.51 17.54 -12.68
N CYS A 70 -5.87 16.38 -12.88
CA CYS A 70 -5.47 15.90 -14.19
C CYS A 70 -6.67 15.66 -15.10
N GLU A 71 -7.73 15.02 -14.61
CA GLU A 71 -8.97 14.79 -15.38
C GLU A 71 -9.57 16.12 -15.88
N TYR A 72 -9.69 17.13 -15.00
CA TYR A 72 -10.16 18.45 -15.42
C TYR A 72 -9.22 19.10 -16.44
N GLY A 73 -7.91 19.00 -16.22
CA GLY A 73 -6.89 19.51 -17.13
C GLY A 73 -6.98 18.87 -18.53
N GLU A 74 -7.18 17.54 -18.59
CA GLU A 74 -7.35 16.80 -19.83
C GLU A 74 -8.60 17.23 -20.60
N VAL A 75 -9.73 17.45 -19.90
CA VAL A 75 -10.97 17.95 -20.53
C VAL A 75 -10.77 19.34 -21.11
N ILE A 76 -10.17 20.26 -20.34
CA ILE A 76 -9.90 21.64 -20.78
C ILE A 76 -8.94 21.62 -21.98
N ALA A 77 -7.86 20.84 -21.90
CA ALA A 77 -6.89 20.71 -22.98
C ALA A 77 -7.55 20.14 -24.24
N ALA A 78 -8.35 19.08 -24.12
CA ALA A 78 -9.06 18.47 -25.24
C ALA A 78 -10.05 19.46 -25.90
N ALA A 79 -10.77 20.24 -25.11
CA ALA A 79 -11.66 21.29 -25.60
C ALA A 79 -10.88 22.38 -26.36
N ALA A 80 -9.78 22.86 -25.79
CA ALA A 80 -8.92 23.87 -26.43
C ALA A 80 -8.30 23.36 -27.74
N MET A 81 -7.79 22.13 -27.75
CA MET A 81 -7.23 21.50 -28.94
C MET A 81 -8.29 21.30 -30.03
N THR A 82 -9.50 20.89 -29.65
CA THR A 82 -10.62 20.75 -30.59
C THR A 82 -11.03 22.12 -31.17
N ALA A 83 -11.12 23.16 -30.35
CA ALA A 83 -11.40 24.52 -30.80
C ALA A 83 -10.32 25.07 -31.73
N ALA A 84 -9.06 24.68 -31.51
CA ALA A 84 -7.92 24.98 -32.39
C ALA A 84 -7.89 24.12 -33.67
N GLY A 85 -8.90 23.28 -33.91
CA GLY A 85 -9.02 22.47 -35.13
C GLY A 85 -8.21 21.19 -35.12
N PHE A 86 -7.78 20.70 -33.94
CA PHE A 86 -7.19 19.38 -33.79
C PHE A 86 -8.27 18.31 -33.53
N HIS A 87 -7.92 17.06 -33.75
CA HIS A 87 -8.72 15.89 -33.37
C HIS A 87 -7.81 14.79 -32.87
N PHE A 88 -8.31 13.95 -31.98
CA PHE A 88 -7.57 12.82 -31.45
C PHE A 88 -7.71 11.61 -32.39
N HIS A 89 -6.58 11.05 -32.83
CA HIS A 89 -6.53 9.90 -33.72
C HIS A 89 -5.40 8.96 -33.30
N ARG A 90 -5.76 7.74 -32.84
CA ARG A 90 -4.83 6.67 -32.43
C ARG A 90 -3.78 7.11 -31.40
N GLY A 91 -4.20 7.80 -30.35
CA GLY A 91 -3.29 8.22 -29.26
C GLY A 91 -2.59 9.56 -29.49
N GLU A 92 -2.75 10.17 -30.67
CA GLU A 92 -2.11 11.45 -31.01
C GLU A 92 -3.14 12.49 -31.43
N TRP A 93 -2.86 13.76 -31.11
CA TRP A 93 -3.62 14.88 -31.65
C TRP A 93 -3.12 15.28 -33.03
N ARG A 94 -4.03 15.39 -34.00
CA ARG A 94 -3.72 15.78 -35.38
C ARG A 94 -4.58 16.94 -35.83
N ARG A 95 -3.98 17.85 -36.60
CA ARG A 95 -4.70 19.00 -37.14
C ARG A 95 -5.64 18.57 -38.28
N ARG A 96 -6.88 19.07 -38.29
CA ARG A 96 -7.83 18.88 -39.38
C ARG A 96 -7.33 19.65 -40.60
N ARG A 97 -7.44 19.05 -41.79
CA ARG A 97 -6.95 19.64 -43.05
C ARG A 97 -7.85 20.76 -43.57
N ASP A 98 -9.06 20.92 -43.03
CA ASP A 98 -10.12 21.75 -43.63
C ASP A 98 -10.46 23.03 -42.85
N GLN A 99 -9.77 23.30 -41.72
CA GLN A 99 -9.97 24.54 -40.95
C GLN A 99 -8.76 25.48 -41.07
N LYS A 100 -8.92 26.56 -41.86
CA LYS A 100 -8.02 27.72 -41.85
C LYS A 100 -8.05 28.35 -40.45
N CYS A 101 -6.89 28.73 -39.91
CA CYS A 101 -6.79 29.51 -38.67
C CYS A 101 -7.69 30.74 -38.74
N PRO A 102 -8.39 31.12 -37.66
CA PRO A 102 -8.67 32.52 -37.42
C PRO A 102 -7.30 33.21 -37.20
N SER A 103 -7.00 34.17 -38.07
CA SER A 103 -5.86 35.09 -37.96
C SER A 103 -6.01 36.04 -36.79
#